data_AF-A0A7J8RPU2-F1
#
_entry.id   AF-A0A7J8RPU2-F1
#
_cell.length_a   1.000
_cell.length_b   1.000
_cell.length_c   1.000
_cell.angle_alpha   90.00
_cell.angle_beta   90.00
_cell.angle_gamma   90.00
#
_symmetry.space_group_name_H-M   'P 1'
#
loop_
_entity.id
_entity.type
_entity.pdbx_description
1 polymer ?
#
loop_
_entity_poly.entity_id
_entity_poly.type
_entity_poly.pdbx_seq_one_letter_code
_entity_poly.pdbx_strand_id
1 'polypeptide(L)'
;MNAGTAGIWRIAAINEAGGWKDRTTVEDMDLAVRASLRGWKFVYLGDLQVKSELPSTFKAFRFQQHRWSCGPANLFRKMVWEIIQNKKVKFWKKVYVIYSFFFVRKIIAHMVTFCFYCVVLPLTILIPEVWVPIWGAVYIPSVITILNSVGTPRSIHLLFYWILFENVMSLHRTKATLIGLLEAGRANEWVVTEKLGDAVKKAADAAKNKNNAKAPRKLKFKFTDRLNTLELGFAAFLFLCGCYDFVHGKNNYFVYLFLQTITFFITGIGY
;
A
#
# COMPACT_ATOMS: atom_id res chain seq x y z
N MET A 1 -6.86 15.62 -5.65
CA MET A 1 -5.89 15.08 -4.65
C MET A 1 -4.52 15.39 -5.22
N ASN A 2 -3.66 16.12 -4.51
CA ASN A 2 -2.31 16.38 -5.02
C ASN A 2 -1.46 15.14 -4.72
N ALA A 3 -0.96 14.50 -5.77
CA ALA A 3 0.19 13.63 -5.65
C ALA A 3 1.42 14.55 -5.53
N GLY A 4 2.45 14.19 -4.77
CA GLY A 4 3.69 14.95 -4.62
C GLY A 4 4.48 15.21 -5.93
N THR A 5 3.91 14.88 -7.09
CA THR A 5 4.45 15.16 -8.42
C THR A 5 3.31 15.67 -9.32
N ALA A 6 3.64 16.53 -10.30
CA ALA A 6 2.71 17.15 -11.24
C ALA A 6 1.61 18.05 -10.62
N GLY A 7 1.75 18.42 -9.34
CA GLY A 7 0.90 19.43 -8.69
C GLY A 7 1.49 20.83 -8.82
N ILE A 8 0.66 21.80 -9.21
CA ILE A 8 1.03 23.23 -9.20
C ILE A 8 0.37 23.90 -8.01
N TRP A 9 1.15 24.70 -7.29
CA TRP A 9 0.69 25.42 -6.10
C TRP A 9 0.79 26.92 -6.31
N ARG A 10 -0.26 27.64 -5.90
CA ARG A 10 -0.15 29.10 -5.71
C ARG A 10 0.74 29.36 -4.52
N ILE A 11 1.73 30.24 -4.67
CA ILE A 11 2.65 30.63 -3.58
C ILE A 11 1.86 31.13 -2.35
N ALA A 12 0.82 31.92 -2.59
CA ALA A 12 -0.09 32.38 -1.52
C ALA A 12 -0.71 31.22 -0.72
N ALA A 13 -1.12 30.14 -1.39
CA ALA A 13 -1.70 28.98 -0.73
C ALA A 13 -0.70 28.26 0.17
N ILE A 14 0.57 28.16 -0.26
CA ILE A 14 1.65 27.59 0.54
C ILE A 14 1.89 28.45 1.79
N ASN A 15 2.02 29.77 1.60
CA ASN A 15 2.30 30.70 2.69
C ASN A 15 1.17 30.74 3.71
N GLU A 16 -0.10 30.83 3.27
CA GLU A 16 -1.26 30.83 4.15
C GLU A 16 -1.50 29.51 4.90
N ALA A 17 -1.08 28.39 4.30
CA ALA A 17 -1.11 27.08 4.95
C ALA A 17 0.00 26.92 6.00
N GLY A 18 0.96 27.84 6.07
CA GLY A 18 2.10 27.80 6.98
C GLY A 18 3.31 27.03 6.43
N GLY A 19 3.49 27.03 5.11
CA GLY A 19 4.65 26.43 4.45
C GLY A 19 4.65 24.91 4.40
N TRP A 20 5.78 24.36 3.96
CA TRP A 20 6.06 22.93 4.02
C TRP A 20 6.46 22.53 5.44
N LYS A 21 5.97 21.39 5.91
CA LYS A 21 6.31 20.83 7.23
C LYS A 21 6.87 19.43 7.03
N ASP A 22 7.92 19.11 7.78
CA ASP A 22 8.67 17.85 7.73
C ASP A 22 8.16 16.78 8.73
N ARG A 23 7.04 17.06 9.41
CA ARG A 23 6.49 16.20 10.48
C ARG A 23 6.12 14.76 10.07
N THR A 24 5.99 14.50 8.77
CA THR A 24 5.63 13.18 8.21
C THR A 24 6.21 13.02 6.80
N THR A 25 6.34 11.78 6.34
CA THR A 25 6.76 11.38 4.98
C THR A 25 5.74 11.66 3.87
N VAL A 26 4.73 12.49 4.13
CA VAL A 26 3.65 12.89 3.20
C VAL A 26 3.38 14.38 3.33
N GLU A 27 4.44 15.16 3.17
CA GLU A 27 4.45 16.63 3.28
C GLU A 27 3.48 17.30 2.31
N ASP A 28 3.29 16.70 1.13
CA ASP A 28 2.33 17.10 0.10
C ASP A 28 0.88 16.96 0.57
N MET A 29 0.55 15.84 1.20
CA MET A 29 -0.76 15.57 1.75
C MET A 29 -1.04 16.48 2.95
N ASP A 30 -0.05 16.67 3.82
CA ASP A 30 -0.15 17.60 4.95
C ASP A 30 -0.49 19.02 4.48
N LEU A 31 0.28 19.53 3.52
CA LEU A 31 0.04 20.84 2.93
C LEU A 31 -1.35 20.91 2.29
N ALA A 32 -1.77 19.86 1.57
CA ALA A 32 -3.10 19.81 0.95
C ALA A 32 -4.24 19.87 1.97
N VAL A 33 -4.13 19.14 3.08
CA VAL A 33 -5.13 19.20 4.15
C VAL A 33 -5.14 20.58 4.77
N ARG A 34 -3.98 21.16 5.14
CA ARG A 34 -3.90 22.50 5.73
C ARG A 34 -4.45 23.58 4.80
N ALA A 35 -4.10 23.57 3.52
CA ALA A 35 -4.65 24.50 2.53
C ALA A 35 -6.17 24.33 2.39
N SER A 36 -6.67 23.09 2.35
CA SER A 36 -8.12 22.81 2.33
C SER A 36 -8.84 23.37 3.57
N LEU A 37 -8.24 23.26 4.75
CA LEU A 37 -8.78 23.83 6.00
C LEU A 37 -8.76 25.37 6.01
N ARG A 38 -7.94 26.00 5.17
CA ARG A 38 -7.93 27.44 4.92
C ARG A 38 -8.91 27.89 3.83
N GLY A 39 -9.65 26.96 3.22
CA GLY A 39 -10.66 27.26 2.21
C GLY A 39 -10.17 27.19 0.77
N TRP A 40 -8.88 26.86 0.55
CA TRP A 40 -8.36 26.65 -0.80
C TRP A 40 -9.06 25.47 -1.49
N LYS A 41 -9.30 25.64 -2.78
CA LYS A 41 -9.91 24.64 -3.65
C LYS A 41 -8.84 24.02 -4.55
N PHE A 42 -8.99 22.73 -4.80
CA PHE A 42 -8.10 21.97 -5.70
C PHE A 42 -8.84 21.71 -7.01
N VAL A 43 -8.15 21.94 -8.13
CA VAL A 43 -8.65 21.62 -9.48
C VAL A 43 -7.84 20.44 -9.99
N TYR A 44 -8.53 19.43 -10.51
CA TYR A 44 -7.92 18.27 -11.15
C TYR A 44 -8.13 18.37 -12.66
N LEU A 45 -7.05 18.30 -13.43
CA LEU A 45 -7.07 18.32 -14.89
C LEU A 45 -6.80 16.90 -15.38
N GLY A 46 -7.84 16.17 -15.78
CA GLY A 46 -7.74 14.78 -16.23
C GLY A 46 -7.10 14.62 -17.60
N ASP A 47 -7.21 15.65 -18.45
CA ASP A 47 -6.72 15.61 -19.83
C ASP A 47 -5.21 15.84 -19.96
N LEU A 48 -4.57 16.38 -18.92
CA LEU A 48 -3.14 16.65 -18.91
C LEU A 48 -2.37 15.45 -18.35
N GLN A 49 -1.68 14.74 -19.22
CA GLN A 49 -0.90 13.56 -18.86
C GLN A 49 0.58 13.90 -18.70
N VAL A 50 1.18 13.48 -17.58
CA VAL A 50 2.61 13.63 -17.30
C VAL A 50 3.22 12.24 -17.14
N LYS A 51 4.33 11.98 -17.83
CA LYS A 51 5.07 10.73 -17.68
C LYS A 51 5.67 10.65 -16.28
N SER A 52 5.49 9.51 -15.62
CA SER A 52 6.04 9.25 -14.29
C SER A 52 6.87 7.97 -14.30
N GLU A 53 7.90 7.92 -13.46
CA GLU A 53 8.73 6.73 -13.28
C GLU A 53 8.09 5.79 -12.26
N LEU A 54 7.93 4.52 -12.65
CA LEU A 54 7.48 3.47 -11.76
C LEU A 54 8.67 2.80 -11.06
N PRO A 55 8.47 2.19 -9.87
CA PRO A 55 9.50 1.41 -9.22
C PRO A 55 10.00 0.28 -10.13
N SER A 56 11.32 0.20 -10.31
CA SER A 56 11.96 -0.79 -11.20
C SER A 56 12.12 -2.17 -10.55
N THR A 57 12.01 -2.25 -9.23
CA THR A 57 12.14 -3.50 -8.47
C THR A 57 10.98 -3.68 -7.50
N PHE A 58 10.64 -4.95 -7.21
CA PHE A 58 9.61 -5.27 -6.25
C PHE A 58 9.92 -4.74 -4.83
N LYS A 59 11.20 -4.77 -4.44
CA LYS A 59 11.67 -4.17 -3.18
C LYS A 59 11.39 -2.67 -3.13
N ALA A 60 11.69 -1.92 -4.19
CA ALA A 60 11.38 -0.49 -4.28
C ALA A 60 9.87 -0.23 -4.23
N PHE A 61 9.07 -1.06 -4.91
CA PHE A 61 7.61 -0.98 -4.84
C PHE A 61 7.09 -1.18 -3.42
N ARG A 62 7.58 -2.18 -2.67
CA ARG A 62 7.19 -2.41 -1.27
C ARG A 62 7.49 -1.22 -0.37
N PHE A 63 8.66 -0.60 -0.51
CA PHE A 63 9.00 0.60 0.25
C PHE A 63 8.07 1.77 -0.09
N GLN A 64 7.73 1.93 -1.38
CA GLN A 64 6.77 2.94 -1.81
C GLN A 64 5.40 2.70 -1.17
N GLN A 65 4.87 1.48 -1.23
CA GLN A 65 3.58 1.11 -0.64
C GLN A 65 3.57 1.29 0.88
N HIS A 66 4.67 0.91 1.55
CA HIS A 66 4.83 1.13 2.99
C HIS A 66 4.68 2.61 3.32
N ARG A 67 5.41 3.49 2.61
CA ARG A 67 5.36 4.93 2.85
C ARG A 67 3.99 5.53 2.53
N TRP A 68 3.35 5.11 1.45
CA TRP A 68 2.02 5.57 1.06
C TRP A 68 0.90 5.13 2.00
N SER A 69 1.14 4.12 2.83
CA SER A 69 0.16 3.64 3.82
C SER A 69 0.50 4.16 5.22
N CYS A 70 1.78 4.10 5.61
CA CYS A 70 2.28 4.57 6.90
C CYS A 70 2.20 6.11 7.04
N GLY A 71 2.59 6.84 6.00
CA GLY A 71 2.63 8.31 6.01
C GLY A 71 1.26 8.92 6.31
N PRO A 72 0.19 8.58 5.55
CA PRO A 72 -1.14 9.11 5.82
C PRO A 72 -1.72 8.69 7.17
N ALA A 73 -1.39 7.48 7.66
CA ALA A 73 -1.82 7.01 8.97
C ALA A 73 -1.17 7.81 10.12
N ASN A 74 0.14 8.08 10.02
CA ASN A 74 0.86 8.94 10.95
C ASN A 74 0.35 10.39 10.87
N LEU A 75 0.13 10.90 9.66
CA LEU A 75 -0.42 12.24 9.44
C LEU A 75 -1.82 12.37 10.06
N PHE A 76 -2.67 11.36 9.90
CA PHE A 76 -4.00 11.33 10.52
C PHE A 76 -3.90 11.54 12.03
N ARG A 77 -3.06 10.75 12.72
CA ARG A 77 -2.86 10.87 14.16
C ARG A 77 -2.41 12.28 14.58
N LYS A 78 -1.50 12.90 13.81
CA LYS A 78 -0.98 14.25 14.10
C LYS A 78 -1.97 15.37 13.78
N MET A 79 -2.79 15.21 12.73
CA MET A 79 -3.67 16.27 12.23
C MET A 79 -5.12 16.21 12.72
N VAL A 80 -5.60 15.08 13.24
CA VAL A 80 -7.00 14.93 13.68
C VAL A 80 -7.41 16.06 14.62
N TRP A 81 -6.57 16.37 15.60
CA TRP A 81 -6.85 17.43 16.55
C TRP A 81 -6.86 18.82 15.90
N GLU A 82 -5.89 19.10 15.02
CA GLU A 82 -5.84 20.36 14.26
C GLU A 82 -7.09 20.56 13.38
N ILE A 83 -7.61 19.48 12.77
CA ILE A 83 -8.82 19.52 11.94
C ILE A 83 -10.06 19.81 12.81
N ILE A 84 -10.17 19.14 13.96
CA ILE A 84 -11.30 19.32 14.90
C ILE A 84 -11.35 20.76 15.42
N GLN A 85 -10.21 21.30 15.86
CA GLN A 85 -10.12 22.64 16.44
C GLN A 85 -10.29 23.78 15.43
N ASN A 86 -10.18 23.51 14.13
CA ASN A 86 -10.24 24.55 13.11
C ASN A 86 -11.62 25.21 13.03
N LYS A 87 -11.74 26.50 13.39
CA LYS A 87 -13.03 27.23 13.38
C LYS A 87 -13.48 27.71 11.99
N LYS A 88 -12.61 27.70 10.98
CA LYS A 88 -12.89 28.30 9.66
C LYS A 88 -13.71 27.38 8.73
N VAL A 89 -13.64 26.07 8.93
CA VAL A 89 -14.33 25.09 8.07
C VAL A 89 -15.62 24.55 8.69
N LYS A 90 -16.62 24.36 7.83
CA LYS A 90 -17.91 23.75 8.18
C LYS A 90 -17.73 22.36 8.79
N PHE A 91 -18.58 22.00 9.75
CA PHE A 91 -18.56 20.71 10.44
C PHE A 91 -18.51 19.51 9.48
N TRP A 92 -19.37 19.48 8.46
CA TRP A 92 -19.40 18.42 7.46
C TRP A 92 -18.09 18.22 6.70
N LYS A 93 -17.35 19.30 6.43
CA LYS A 93 -16.03 19.20 5.79
C LYS A 93 -15.02 18.54 6.72
N LYS A 94 -15.08 18.81 8.03
CA LYS A 94 -14.24 18.13 9.03
C LYS A 94 -14.56 16.65 9.10
N VAL A 95 -15.85 16.30 9.21
CA VAL A 95 -16.31 14.91 9.21
C VAL A 95 -15.84 14.19 7.95
N TYR A 96 -16.02 14.80 6.78
CA TYR A 96 -15.54 14.23 5.52
C TYR A 96 -14.02 13.97 5.52
N VAL A 97 -13.22 14.95 5.95
CA VAL A 97 -11.75 14.81 5.96
C VAL A 97 -11.29 13.75 6.96
N ILE A 98 -11.85 13.74 8.17
CA ILE A 98 -11.45 12.78 9.22
C ILE A 98 -11.96 11.37 8.87
N TYR A 99 -13.26 11.23 8.63
CA TYR A 99 -13.90 9.95 8.44
C TYR A 99 -13.68 9.39 7.04
N SER A 100 -14.09 10.10 5.98
CA SER A 100 -14.03 9.54 4.62
C SER A 100 -12.59 9.53 4.07
N PHE A 101 -11.88 10.66 4.19
CA PHE A 101 -10.58 10.81 3.55
C PHE A 101 -9.45 10.09 4.28
N PHE A 102 -9.36 10.22 5.61
CA PHE A 102 -8.33 9.50 6.37
C PHE A 102 -8.80 8.13 6.86
N PHE A 103 -9.84 8.07 7.68
CA PHE A 103 -10.20 6.83 8.38
C PHE A 103 -10.62 5.72 7.42
N VAL A 104 -11.67 5.94 6.62
CA VAL A 104 -12.18 4.91 5.71
C VAL A 104 -11.18 4.61 4.60
N ARG A 105 -10.72 5.63 3.88
CA ARG A 105 -9.93 5.44 2.66
C ARG A 105 -8.46 5.06 2.92
N LYS A 106 -7.84 5.52 4.01
CA LYS A 106 -6.40 5.30 4.27
C LYS A 106 -6.11 4.27 5.35
N ILE A 107 -7.10 3.92 6.19
CA ILE A 107 -6.92 2.96 7.29
C ILE A 107 -7.81 1.74 7.09
N ILE A 108 -9.13 1.92 7.14
CA ILE A 108 -10.10 0.81 7.16
C ILE A 108 -10.06 0.01 5.87
N ALA A 109 -10.01 0.64 4.70
CA ALA A 109 -10.01 -0.06 3.42
C ALA A 109 -8.89 -1.10 3.32
N HIS A 110 -7.66 -0.76 3.75
CA HIS A 110 -6.54 -1.70 3.70
C HIS A 110 -6.68 -2.82 4.73
N MET A 111 -7.11 -2.48 5.95
CA MET A 111 -7.27 -3.44 7.04
C MET A 111 -8.40 -4.43 6.78
N VAL A 112 -9.54 -3.97 6.25
CA VAL A 112 -10.68 -4.83 5.91
C VAL A 112 -10.32 -5.79 4.80
N THR A 113 -9.69 -5.33 3.71
CA THR A 113 -9.27 -6.24 2.63
C THR A 113 -8.35 -7.34 3.15
N PHE A 114 -7.34 -6.98 3.96
CA PHE A 114 -6.44 -7.96 4.54
C PHE A 114 -7.16 -8.95 5.47
N CYS A 115 -7.88 -8.43 6.48
CA CYS A 115 -8.57 -9.29 7.44
C CYS A 115 -9.60 -10.19 6.78
N PHE A 116 -10.37 -9.68 5.81
CA PHE A 116 -11.40 -10.46 5.16
C PHE A 116 -10.83 -11.58 4.28
N TYR A 117 -9.93 -11.27 3.35
CA TYR A 117 -9.43 -12.28 2.38
C TYR A 117 -8.33 -13.18 2.92
N CYS A 118 -7.47 -12.69 3.81
CA CYS A 118 -6.31 -13.43 4.28
C CYS A 118 -6.50 -14.10 5.64
N VAL A 119 -7.54 -13.72 6.40
CA VAL A 119 -7.80 -14.25 7.74
C VAL A 119 -9.21 -14.85 7.84
N VAL A 120 -10.25 -14.05 7.69
CA VAL A 120 -11.65 -14.48 7.91
C VAL A 120 -12.04 -15.58 6.92
N LEU A 121 -11.83 -15.37 5.62
CA LEU A 121 -12.21 -16.37 4.60
C LEU A 121 -11.50 -17.73 4.81
N PRO A 122 -10.17 -17.79 4.99
CA PRO A 122 -9.50 -19.05 5.35
C PRO A 122 -9.99 -19.66 6.67
N LEU A 123 -10.28 -18.87 7.70
CA LEU A 123 -10.79 -19.39 8.98
C LEU A 123 -12.21 -19.95 8.86
N THR A 124 -13.07 -19.32 8.05
CA THR A 124 -14.44 -19.82 7.83
C THR A 124 -14.45 -21.19 7.13
N ILE A 125 -13.39 -21.52 6.40
CA ILE A 125 -13.22 -22.83 5.77
C ILE A 125 -12.87 -23.91 6.81
N LEU A 126 -12.19 -23.53 7.91
CA LEU A 126 -11.86 -24.44 9.00
C LEU A 126 -13.05 -24.69 9.95
N ILE A 127 -14.05 -23.81 9.93
CA ILE A 127 -15.24 -23.87 10.81
C ILE A 127 -16.46 -24.15 9.94
N PRO A 128 -16.87 -25.42 9.76
CA PRO A 128 -17.92 -25.80 8.81
C PRO A 128 -19.30 -25.19 9.11
N GLU A 129 -19.52 -24.67 10.32
CA GLU A 129 -20.76 -24.00 10.74
C GLU A 129 -20.90 -22.56 10.20
N VAL A 130 -19.82 -21.94 9.72
CA VAL A 130 -19.84 -20.53 9.28
C VAL A 130 -20.00 -20.44 7.77
N TRP A 131 -21.18 -20.03 7.32
CA TRP A 131 -21.44 -19.80 5.90
C TRP A 131 -21.12 -18.36 5.49
N VAL A 132 -20.15 -18.19 4.60
CA VAL A 132 -19.84 -16.88 3.99
C VAL A 132 -20.66 -16.70 2.71
N PRO A 133 -21.45 -15.61 2.59
CA PRO A 133 -22.21 -15.36 1.39
C PRO A 133 -21.31 -15.11 0.17
N ILE A 134 -21.54 -15.88 -0.90
CA ILE A 134 -20.79 -15.80 -2.17
C ILE A 134 -20.86 -14.38 -2.76
N TRP A 135 -22.01 -13.71 -2.64
CA TRP A 135 -22.17 -12.34 -3.15
C TRP A 135 -21.22 -11.34 -2.47
N GLY A 136 -20.94 -11.53 -1.19
CA GLY A 136 -20.03 -10.68 -0.42
C GLY A 136 -18.57 -10.98 -0.72
N ALA A 137 -18.21 -12.26 -0.79
CA ALA A 137 -16.83 -12.70 -0.96
C ALA A 137 -16.32 -12.64 -2.42
N VAL A 138 -17.22 -12.81 -3.40
CA VAL A 138 -16.83 -12.93 -4.82
C VAL A 138 -17.43 -11.83 -5.68
N TYR A 139 -18.75 -11.56 -5.58
CA TYR A 139 -19.39 -10.62 -6.52
C TYR A 139 -19.01 -9.16 -6.26
N ILE A 140 -19.13 -8.67 -5.02
CA ILE A 140 -18.75 -7.28 -4.69
C ILE A 140 -17.30 -6.94 -5.13
N PRO A 141 -16.29 -7.75 -4.79
CA PRO A 141 -14.90 -7.45 -5.13
C PRO A 141 -14.62 -7.57 -6.63
N SER A 142 -15.26 -8.52 -7.31
CA SER A 142 -15.14 -8.67 -8.75
C SER A 142 -15.72 -7.45 -9.47
N VAL A 143 -16.90 -6.99 -9.07
CA VAL A 143 -17.53 -5.78 -9.62
C VAL A 143 -16.63 -4.55 -9.39
N ILE A 144 -16.12 -4.36 -8.17
CA ILE A 144 -15.20 -3.25 -7.86
C ILE A 144 -13.94 -3.32 -8.74
N THR A 145 -13.35 -4.50 -8.89
CA THR A 145 -12.15 -4.71 -9.71
C THR A 145 -12.40 -4.43 -11.19
N ILE A 146 -13.55 -4.88 -11.72
CA ILE A 146 -13.96 -4.62 -13.10
C ILE A 146 -14.20 -3.12 -13.31
N LEU A 147 -14.93 -2.46 -12.42
CA LEU A 147 -15.15 -1.01 -12.49
C LEU A 147 -13.85 -0.23 -12.49
N ASN A 148 -12.87 -0.62 -11.66
CA ASN A 148 -11.55 0.01 -11.63
C ASN A 148 -10.75 -0.23 -12.93
N SER A 149 -10.98 -1.35 -13.61
CA SER A 149 -10.29 -1.70 -14.86
C SER A 149 -10.77 -0.93 -16.08
N VAL A 150 -11.98 -0.34 -16.03
CA VAL A 150 -12.52 0.52 -17.10
C VAL A 150 -11.58 1.71 -17.39
N GLY A 151 -10.84 2.18 -16.38
CA GLY A 151 -9.84 3.24 -16.56
C GLY A 151 -8.58 2.81 -17.31
N THR A 152 -8.32 1.51 -17.46
CA THR A 152 -7.11 0.95 -18.08
C THR A 152 -7.40 -0.32 -18.89
N PRO A 153 -8.23 -0.23 -19.96
CA PRO A 153 -8.75 -1.41 -20.68
C PRO A 153 -7.66 -2.29 -21.30
N ARG A 154 -6.48 -1.73 -21.61
CA ARG A 154 -5.33 -2.48 -22.16
C ARG A 154 -4.77 -3.54 -21.19
N SER A 155 -5.04 -3.41 -19.89
CA SER A 155 -4.46 -4.25 -18.84
C SER A 155 -5.46 -5.23 -18.20
N ILE A 156 -6.64 -5.43 -18.81
CA ILE A 156 -7.69 -6.31 -18.25
C ILE A 156 -7.19 -7.74 -18.01
N HIS A 157 -6.32 -8.26 -18.87
CA HIS A 157 -5.74 -9.60 -18.73
C HIS A 157 -4.90 -9.76 -17.44
N LEU A 158 -4.42 -8.66 -16.83
CA LEU A 158 -3.65 -8.69 -15.59
C LEU A 158 -4.54 -8.69 -14.32
N LEU A 159 -5.86 -8.50 -14.45
CA LEU A 159 -6.76 -8.37 -13.29
C LEU A 159 -6.74 -9.60 -12.39
N PHE A 160 -6.66 -10.79 -12.98
CA PHE A 160 -6.59 -12.04 -12.23
C PHE A 160 -5.36 -12.06 -11.30
N TYR A 161 -4.18 -11.77 -11.84
CA TYR A 161 -2.95 -11.68 -11.06
C TYR A 161 -2.96 -10.51 -10.07
N TRP A 162 -3.58 -9.40 -10.46
CA TRP A 162 -3.72 -8.21 -9.62
C TRP A 162 -4.50 -8.50 -8.35
N ILE A 163 -5.60 -9.27 -8.40
CA ILE A 163 -6.39 -9.62 -7.21
C ILE A 163 -5.53 -10.39 -6.20
N LEU A 164 -4.83 -11.44 -6.66
CA LEU A 164 -3.95 -12.25 -5.82
C LEU A 164 -2.82 -11.40 -5.21
N PHE A 165 -2.24 -10.53 -6.03
CA PHE A 165 -1.17 -9.63 -5.61
C PHE A 165 -1.64 -8.56 -4.62
N GLU A 166 -2.82 -7.98 -4.82
CA GLU A 166 -3.44 -7.00 -3.92
C GLU A 166 -3.69 -7.58 -2.54
N ASN A 167 -4.08 -8.85 -2.45
CA ASN A 167 -4.22 -9.54 -1.17
C ASN A 167 -2.88 -9.62 -0.42
N VAL A 168 -1.79 -9.95 -1.11
CA VAL A 168 -0.45 -9.92 -0.48
C VAL A 168 -0.05 -8.49 -0.09
N MET A 169 -0.31 -7.51 -0.94
CA MET A 169 -0.04 -6.10 -0.64
C MET A 169 -0.90 -5.57 0.51
N SER A 170 -2.11 -6.09 0.71
CA SER A 170 -2.98 -5.69 1.81
C SER A 170 -2.37 -5.97 3.18
N LEU A 171 -1.62 -7.07 3.34
CA LEU A 171 -0.82 -7.35 4.54
C LEU A 171 0.22 -6.25 4.77
N HIS A 172 0.95 -5.87 3.73
CA HIS A 172 2.00 -4.84 3.79
C HIS A 172 1.44 -3.48 4.14
N ARG A 173 0.34 -3.08 3.48
CA ARG A 173 -0.35 -1.82 3.73
C ARG A 173 -0.94 -1.80 5.13
N THR A 174 -1.58 -2.88 5.59
CA THR A 174 -2.11 -2.98 6.96
C THR A 174 -1.00 -2.86 8.01
N LYS A 175 0.10 -3.59 7.86
CA LYS A 175 1.28 -3.47 8.74
C LYS A 175 1.81 -2.04 8.76
N ALA A 176 1.97 -1.42 7.60
CA ALA A 176 2.47 -0.05 7.48
C ALA A 176 1.50 0.97 8.12
N THR A 177 0.19 0.79 7.94
CA THR A 177 -0.85 1.62 8.57
C THR A 177 -0.79 1.50 10.09
N LEU A 178 -0.65 0.28 10.65
CA LEU A 178 -0.51 0.08 12.09
C LEU A 178 0.76 0.72 12.64
N ILE A 179 1.90 0.58 11.94
CA ILE A 179 3.16 1.24 12.30
C ILE A 179 2.99 2.78 12.30
N GLY A 180 2.31 3.32 11.29
CA GLY A 180 2.04 4.76 11.18
C GLY A 180 1.13 5.27 12.29
N LEU A 181 0.07 4.52 12.63
CA LEU A 181 -0.83 4.88 13.73
C LEU A 181 -0.13 4.81 15.09
N LEU A 182 0.69 3.79 15.33
CA LEU A 182 1.40 3.62 16.60
C LEU A 182 2.67 4.48 16.70
N GLU A 183 3.11 5.09 15.60
CA GLU A 183 4.39 5.81 15.50
C GLU A 183 5.59 4.93 15.89
N ALA A 184 5.53 3.63 15.56
CA ALA A 184 6.63 2.71 15.79
C ALA A 184 7.84 3.04 14.88
N GLY A 185 9.05 2.64 15.30
CA GLY A 185 10.35 3.23 14.88
C GLY A 185 10.67 3.40 13.38
N ARG A 186 9.89 2.86 12.44
CA ARG A 186 10.03 3.09 10.98
C ARG A 186 9.01 4.08 10.41
N ALA A 187 8.17 4.70 11.25
CA ALA A 187 7.06 5.54 10.79
C ALA A 187 7.51 6.81 10.03
N ASN A 188 8.71 7.30 10.33
CA ASN A 188 9.30 8.48 9.70
C ASN A 188 10.51 8.15 8.79
N GLU A 189 10.80 6.86 8.56
CA GLU A 189 11.96 6.45 7.75
C GLU A 189 11.67 6.69 6.25
N TRP A 190 12.29 7.73 5.69
CA TRP A 190 12.25 7.98 4.25
C TRP A 190 13.34 7.18 3.54
N VAL A 191 13.04 5.92 3.21
CA VAL A 191 13.88 5.16 2.27
C VAL A 191 13.56 5.64 0.86
N VAL A 192 14.54 6.27 0.19
CA VAL A 192 14.38 6.74 -1.19
C VAL A 192 14.13 5.54 -2.10
N THR A 193 13.02 5.57 -2.83
CA THR A 193 12.72 4.58 -3.86
C THR A 193 13.76 4.71 -4.95
N GLU A 194 14.55 3.66 -5.15
CA GLU A 194 15.58 3.63 -6.19
C GLU A 194 14.92 3.74 -7.56
N LYS A 195 15.26 4.81 -8.29
CA LYS A 195 14.80 5.04 -9.65
C LYS A 195 15.71 4.29 -10.63
N LEU A 196 15.21 4.04 -11.84
CA LEU A 196 15.98 3.34 -12.87
C LEU A 196 17.31 4.06 -13.16
N GLY A 197 17.30 5.39 -13.24
CA GLY A 197 18.51 6.20 -13.46
C GLY A 197 19.55 6.05 -12.34
N ASP A 198 19.12 5.91 -11.09
CA ASP A 198 20.03 5.74 -9.95
C ASP A 198 20.65 4.34 -9.93
N ALA A 199 19.87 3.32 -10.28
CA ALA A 199 20.36 1.95 -10.41
C ALA A 199 21.40 1.83 -11.55
N VAL A 200 21.15 2.48 -12.69
CA VAL A 200 22.10 2.52 -13.82
C VAL A 200 23.37 3.28 -13.45
N LYS A 201 23.27 4.43 -12.74
CA LYS A 201 24.43 5.16 -12.24
C LYS A 201 25.25 4.32 -11.26
N LYS A 202 24.62 3.68 -10.27
CA LYS A 202 25.32 2.78 -9.34
C LYS A 202 25.98 1.60 -10.05
N ALA A 203 25.35 1.03 -11.07
CA ALA A 203 25.95 -0.03 -11.88
C ALA A 203 27.16 0.47 -12.68
N ALA A 204 27.09 1.68 -13.24
CA ALA A 204 28.19 2.33 -13.94
C ALA A 204 29.34 2.72 -13.00
N ASP A 205 29.03 3.22 -11.80
CA ASP A 205 30.01 3.59 -10.77
C ASP A 205 30.67 2.34 -10.17
N ALA A 206 29.91 1.25 -9.98
CA ALA A 206 30.44 -0.05 -9.57
C ALA A 206 31.31 -0.69 -10.66
N ALA A 207 31.03 -0.44 -11.95
CA ALA A 207 31.88 -0.86 -13.06
C ALA A 207 33.19 -0.05 -13.12
N LYS A 208 33.15 1.26 -12.80
CA LYS A 208 34.34 2.10 -12.69
C LYS A 208 35.22 1.76 -11.48
N ASN A 209 34.62 1.39 -10.35
CA ASN A 209 35.35 1.01 -9.13
C ASN A 209 35.91 -0.42 -9.13
N LYS A 210 35.62 -1.25 -10.14
CA LYS A 210 36.18 -2.61 -10.25
C LYS A 210 37.69 -2.66 -10.50
N ASN A 211 38.33 -1.52 -10.79
CA ASN A 211 39.78 -1.46 -10.99
C ASN A 211 40.60 -1.37 -9.69
N ASN A 212 39.97 -1.23 -8.52
CA ASN A 212 40.70 -1.25 -7.24
C ASN A 212 39.99 -2.09 -6.17
N ALA A 213 40.76 -3.01 -5.59
CA ALA A 213 40.48 -3.90 -4.44
C ALA A 213 39.63 -5.17 -4.67
N LYS A 214 40.33 -6.31 -4.79
CA LYS A 214 39.81 -7.65 -4.46
C LYS A 214 39.79 -7.83 -2.94
N ALA A 215 38.63 -7.60 -2.31
CA ALA A 215 38.38 -8.05 -0.93
C ALA A 215 37.57 -9.36 -0.96
N PRO A 216 37.82 -10.32 -0.04
CA PRO A 216 37.14 -11.61 -0.05
C PRO A 216 35.66 -11.42 0.32
N ARG A 217 34.76 -11.77 -0.60
CA ARG A 217 33.31 -11.75 -0.35
C ARG A 217 32.98 -12.80 0.70
N LYS A 218 32.70 -12.37 1.93
CA LYS A 218 31.98 -13.19 2.92
C LYS A 218 30.65 -13.60 2.29
N LEU A 219 30.56 -14.87 1.89
CA LEU A 219 29.35 -15.53 1.42
C LEU A 219 28.40 -15.80 2.60
N LYS A 220 28.16 -14.80 3.46
CA LYS A 220 27.08 -14.89 4.45
C LYS A 220 25.78 -14.83 3.66
N PHE A 221 24.95 -15.85 3.81
CA PHE A 221 23.70 -16.07 3.09
C PHE A 221 22.89 -14.76 2.93
N LYS A 222 23.02 -14.11 1.76
CA LYS A 222 22.13 -13.01 1.33
C LYS A 222 20.66 -13.44 1.17
N PHE A 223 20.40 -14.75 1.29
CA PHE A 223 19.09 -15.35 1.15
C PHE A 223 18.20 -15.03 2.35
N THR A 224 18.71 -15.08 3.58
CA THR A 224 17.93 -14.78 4.79
C THR A 224 17.50 -13.31 4.90
N ASP A 225 18.30 -12.36 4.38
CA ASP A 225 17.90 -10.94 4.32
C ASP A 225 16.83 -10.65 3.25
N ARG A 226 16.55 -11.60 2.36
CA ARG A 226 15.49 -11.52 1.33
C ARG A 226 14.20 -12.21 1.76
N LEU A 227 14.27 -13.11 2.73
CA LEU A 227 13.12 -13.88 3.19
C LEU A 227 12.23 -13.01 4.07
N ASN A 228 10.99 -12.83 3.64
CA ASN A 228 9.96 -12.15 4.41
C ASN A 228 9.16 -13.17 5.20
N THR A 229 9.45 -13.27 6.49
CA THR A 229 8.92 -14.31 7.38
C THR A 229 7.41 -14.27 7.57
N LEU A 230 6.80 -13.08 7.56
CA LEU A 230 5.35 -12.94 7.72
C LEU A 230 4.59 -13.49 6.51
N GLU A 231 5.06 -13.20 5.30
CA GLU A 231 4.47 -13.67 4.06
C GLU A 231 4.62 -15.17 3.91
N LEU A 232 5.75 -15.74 4.32
CA LEU A 232 5.95 -17.18 4.40
C LEU A 232 5.05 -17.83 5.46
N GLY A 233 4.86 -17.18 6.62
CA GLY A 233 3.92 -17.62 7.64
C GLY A 233 2.48 -17.66 7.13
N PHE A 234 2.04 -16.61 6.42
CA PHE A 234 0.73 -16.59 5.77
C PHE A 234 0.61 -17.61 4.64
N ALA A 235 1.67 -17.85 3.86
CA ALA A 235 1.68 -18.89 2.85
C ALA A 235 1.44 -20.28 3.48
N ALA A 236 2.12 -20.59 4.58
CA ALA A 236 1.93 -21.84 5.32
C ALA A 236 0.51 -21.97 5.90
N PHE A 237 -0.01 -20.89 6.50
CA PHE A 237 -1.38 -20.86 7.03
C PHE A 237 -2.43 -21.11 5.92
N LEU A 238 -2.34 -20.40 4.80
CA LEU A 238 -3.25 -20.57 3.67
C LEU A 238 -3.12 -21.96 3.04
N PHE A 239 -1.91 -22.52 3.00
CA PHE A 239 -1.68 -23.87 2.50
C PHE A 239 -2.40 -24.92 3.36
N LEU A 240 -2.29 -24.82 4.68
CA LEU A 240 -2.98 -25.72 5.60
C LEU A 240 -4.50 -25.62 5.44
N CYS A 241 -5.05 -24.41 5.31
CA CYS A 241 -6.47 -24.20 5.05
C CYS A 241 -6.89 -24.77 3.69
N GLY A 242 -6.06 -24.62 2.66
CA GLY A 242 -6.29 -25.16 1.31
C GLY A 242 -6.30 -26.70 1.30
N CYS A 243 -5.36 -27.34 2.01
CA CYS A 243 -5.35 -28.79 2.19
C CYS A 243 -6.59 -29.28 2.94
N TYR A 244 -7.04 -28.54 3.96
CA TYR A 244 -8.25 -28.87 4.69
C TYR A 244 -9.50 -28.81 3.79
N ASP A 245 -9.67 -27.74 3.01
CA ASP A 245 -10.78 -27.59 2.05
C ASP A 245 -10.70 -28.60 0.91
N PHE A 246 -9.50 -28.99 0.48
CA PHE A 246 -9.35 -30.02 -0.55
C PHE A 246 -9.88 -31.38 -0.09
N VAL A 247 -9.72 -31.72 1.20
CA VAL A 247 -10.15 -33.00 1.76
C VAL A 247 -11.61 -32.97 2.24
N HIS A 248 -12.06 -31.86 2.84
CA HIS A 248 -13.36 -31.78 3.52
C HIS A 248 -14.32 -30.74 2.93
N GLY A 249 -13.84 -29.89 2.01
CA GLY A 249 -14.58 -28.76 1.48
C GLY A 249 -15.62 -29.14 0.43
N LYS A 250 -16.72 -28.38 0.40
CA LYS A 250 -17.83 -28.56 -0.56
C LYS A 250 -17.84 -27.52 -1.68
N ASN A 251 -17.17 -26.39 -1.50
CA ASN A 251 -17.28 -25.20 -2.36
C ASN A 251 -16.04 -24.95 -3.25
N ASN A 252 -15.07 -25.88 -3.27
CA ASN A 252 -13.84 -25.79 -4.07
C ASN A 252 -13.03 -24.49 -3.86
N TYR A 253 -13.06 -23.90 -2.66
CA TYR A 253 -12.28 -22.69 -2.34
C TYR A 253 -10.77 -22.96 -2.32
N PHE A 254 -10.36 -24.23 -2.20
CA PHE A 254 -8.97 -24.67 -2.24
C PHE A 254 -8.21 -24.16 -3.47
N VAL A 255 -8.87 -24.00 -4.62
CA VAL A 255 -8.24 -23.48 -5.84
C VAL A 255 -7.73 -22.05 -5.61
N TYR A 256 -8.58 -21.20 -5.06
CA TYR A 256 -8.21 -19.83 -4.71
C TYR A 256 -7.14 -19.80 -3.61
N LEU A 257 -7.29 -20.63 -2.57
CA LEU A 257 -6.31 -20.69 -1.47
C LEU A 257 -4.93 -21.12 -1.94
N PHE A 258 -4.82 -22.13 -2.81
CA PHE A 258 -3.53 -22.56 -3.34
C PHE A 258 -2.89 -21.51 -4.24
N LEU A 259 -3.68 -20.84 -5.10
CA LEU A 259 -3.18 -19.71 -5.90
C LEU A 259 -2.68 -18.56 -5.01
N GLN A 260 -3.40 -18.27 -3.91
CA GLN A 260 -3.00 -17.26 -2.94
C GLN A 260 -1.73 -17.69 -2.19
N THR A 261 -1.62 -18.96 -1.77
CA THR A 261 -0.40 -19.53 -1.17
C THR A 261 0.82 -19.36 -2.07
N ILE A 262 0.70 -19.72 -3.36
CA ILE A 262 1.79 -19.55 -4.33
C ILE A 262 2.22 -18.09 -4.40
N THR A 263 1.26 -17.17 -4.45
CA THR A 263 1.53 -15.72 -4.54
C THR A 263 2.24 -15.19 -3.28
N PHE A 264 1.78 -15.60 -2.09
CA PHE A 264 2.44 -15.25 -0.81
C PHE A 264 3.84 -15.86 -0.71
N PHE A 265 4.02 -17.09 -1.18
CA PHE A 265 5.32 -17.77 -1.18
C PHE A 265 6.33 -17.09 -2.10
N ILE A 266 5.95 -16.79 -3.36
CA ILE A 266 6.80 -16.05 -4.31
C ILE A 266 7.20 -14.69 -3.74
N THR A 267 6.25 -13.97 -3.16
CA THR A 267 6.49 -12.68 -2.51
C THR A 267 7.38 -12.81 -1.27
N GLY A 268 7.21 -13.91 -0.52
CA GLY A 268 7.94 -14.22 0.70
C GLY A 268 9.40 -14.53 0.46
N ILE A 269 9.74 -15.22 -0.65
CA ILE A 269 11.13 -15.50 -1.04
C ILE A 269 11.87 -14.25 -1.52
N GLY A 270 11.13 -13.20 -1.89
CA GLY A 270 11.70 -11.87 -2.12
C GLY A 270 12.57 -11.78 -3.37
N TYR A 271 12.12 -12.40 -4.47
CA TYR A 271 12.72 -12.41 -5.83
C TYR A 271 13.84 -11.37 -6.03
#